data_AF-A0A3D9SPK6-F1
#
_entry.id   AF-A0A3D9SPK6-F1
#
_cell.length_a   1.000
_cell.length_b   1.000
_cell.length_c   1.000
_cell.angle_alpha   90.00
_cell.angle_beta   90.00
_cell.angle_gamma   90.00
#
_symmetry.space_group_name_H-M   'P 1'
#
loop_
_entity.id
_entity.type
_entity.pdbx_description
1 polymer ?
#
loop_
_entity_poly.entity_id
_entity_poly.type
_entity_poly.pdbx_seq_one_letter_code
_entity_poly.pdbx_strand_id
1 'polypeptide(L)'
;MAFLPDDFVVPTLVAGQRFRIRPITVHDVVKDYDAVMSSRGPLWERFGGCWGWPRPDLSFEQALVDLGWLQKEGQLRRSFTFAVLTSDEERLLGRVHILPPPPAPDADVDAAVVFWVRADEQGTGLERDLGEFVREWTTVTWPFKKVRFPGEDIAWDGWSIT
;
A
#
# COMPACT_ATOMS: atom_id res chain seq x y z
N MET A 1 -5.80 -14.26 -15.79
CA MET A 1 -4.75 -15.07 -15.14
C MET A 1 -4.81 -14.77 -13.66
N ALA A 2 -4.63 -15.75 -12.76
CA ALA A 2 -4.59 -15.47 -11.32
C ALA A 2 -3.32 -14.67 -10.99
N PHE A 3 -3.43 -13.68 -10.09
CA PHE A 3 -2.29 -12.84 -9.69
C PHE A 3 -1.26 -13.64 -8.86
N LEU A 4 -1.73 -14.56 -8.03
CA LEU A 4 -0.90 -15.43 -7.20
C LEU A 4 -1.26 -16.89 -7.45
N PRO A 5 -0.34 -17.84 -7.15
CA PRO A 5 -0.68 -19.25 -7.02
C PRO A 5 -1.84 -19.46 -6.05
N ASP A 6 -2.74 -20.40 -6.33
CA ASP A 6 -3.94 -20.63 -5.51
C ASP A 6 -3.62 -21.14 -4.10
N ASP A 7 -2.49 -21.84 -3.95
CA ASP A 7 -1.98 -22.40 -2.69
C ASP A 7 -1.14 -21.39 -1.87
N PHE A 8 -0.82 -20.22 -2.44
CA PHE A 8 -0.05 -19.21 -1.72
C PHE A 8 -0.86 -18.60 -0.56
N VAL A 9 -0.32 -18.71 0.65
CA VAL A 9 -0.91 -18.14 1.86
C VAL A 9 -0.44 -16.70 2.02
N VAL A 10 -1.37 -15.76 1.86
CA VAL A 10 -1.10 -14.33 2.01
C VAL A 10 -0.81 -14.02 3.49
N PRO A 11 0.27 -13.28 3.81
CA PRO A 11 0.57 -12.91 5.19
C PRO A 11 -0.58 -12.14 5.84
N THR A 12 -0.96 -12.53 7.06
CA THR A 12 -2.04 -11.88 7.80
C THR A 12 -1.55 -10.92 8.89
N LEU A 13 -0.29 -11.09 9.33
CA LEU A 13 0.38 -10.21 10.27
C LEU A 13 1.88 -10.34 10.08
N VAL A 14 2.56 -9.20 10.01
CA VAL A 14 4.02 -9.12 10.10
C VAL A 14 4.37 -8.08 11.14
N ALA A 15 5.11 -8.49 12.17
CA ALA A 15 5.52 -7.62 13.26
C ALA A 15 7.00 -7.25 13.08
N GLY A 16 7.28 -5.95 13.01
CA GLY A 16 8.62 -5.38 13.10
C GLY A 16 8.87 -4.72 14.46
N GLN A 17 10.06 -4.16 14.67
CA GLN A 17 10.37 -3.44 15.91
C GLN A 17 9.57 -2.14 16.06
N ARG A 18 9.30 -1.43 14.95
CA ARG A 18 8.67 -0.10 14.94
C ARG A 18 7.20 -0.10 14.52
N PHE A 19 6.75 -1.16 13.85
CA PHE A 19 5.41 -1.22 13.27
C PHE A 19 4.88 -2.65 13.20
N ARG A 20 3.55 -2.75 13.09
CA ARG A 20 2.83 -3.96 12.69
C ARG A 20 2.19 -3.73 11.33
N ILE A 21 2.25 -4.75 10.49
CA ILE A 21 1.68 -4.75 9.14
C ILE A 21 0.67 -5.87 9.05
N ARG A 22 -0.56 -5.55 8.69
CA ARG A 22 -1.63 -6.53 8.47
C ARG A 22 -2.59 -6.04 7.38
N PRO A 23 -3.37 -6.93 6.76
CA PRO A 23 -4.38 -6.51 5.78
C PRO A 23 -5.27 -5.40 6.34
N ILE A 24 -5.53 -4.39 5.51
CA ILE A 24 -6.43 -3.30 5.86
C ILE A 24 -7.87 -3.79 5.88
N THR A 25 -8.68 -3.22 6.77
CA THR A 25 -10.09 -3.56 6.92
C THR A 25 -10.93 -2.29 7.04
N VAL A 26 -12.24 -2.42 6.83
CA VAL A 26 -13.20 -1.33 7.08
C VAL A 26 -13.14 -0.77 8.52
N HIS A 27 -12.66 -1.56 9.49
CA HIS A 27 -12.52 -1.11 10.88
C HIS A 27 -11.37 -0.13 11.08
N ASP A 28 -10.49 0.03 10.09
CA ASP A 28 -9.39 0.97 10.12
C ASP A 28 -9.79 2.39 9.72
N VAL A 29 -11.02 2.59 9.23
CA VAL A 29 -11.45 3.85 8.59
C VAL A 29 -11.15 5.09 9.43
N VAL A 30 -11.32 5.04 10.75
CA VAL A 30 -11.03 6.20 11.61
C VAL A 30 -9.54 6.55 11.59
N LYS A 31 -8.67 5.55 11.70
CA LYS A 31 -7.22 5.73 11.74
C LYS A 31 -6.64 6.04 10.36
N ASP A 32 -7.15 5.38 9.32
CA ASP A 32 -6.76 5.62 7.93
C ASP A 32 -7.19 7.02 7.48
N TYR A 33 -8.43 7.42 7.76
CA TYR A 33 -8.92 8.75 7.41
C TYR A 33 -8.11 9.85 8.09
N ASP A 34 -7.80 9.71 9.39
CA ASP A 34 -6.89 10.62 10.09
C ASP A 34 -5.54 10.72 9.37
N ALA A 35 -4.87 9.59 9.13
CA ALA A 35 -3.54 9.56 8.53
C ALA A 35 -3.53 10.11 7.09
N VAL A 36 -4.56 9.81 6.29
CA VAL A 36 -4.71 10.28 4.91
C VAL A 36 -4.96 11.79 4.89
N MET A 37 -5.91 12.28 5.69
CA MET A 37 -6.29 13.69 5.65
C MET A 37 -5.23 14.58 6.30
N SER A 38 -4.55 14.12 7.36
CA SER A 38 -3.40 14.83 7.94
C SER A 38 -2.21 14.88 6.98
N SER A 39 -2.13 13.94 6.02
CA SER A 39 -1.03 13.82 5.05
C SER A 39 -1.44 14.20 3.63
N ARG A 40 -2.61 14.83 3.45
CA ARG A 40 -3.24 15.01 2.13
C ARG A 40 -2.35 15.72 1.12
N GLY A 41 -1.63 16.77 1.55
CA GLY A 41 -0.76 17.57 0.67
C GLY A 41 0.32 16.72 0.01
N PRO A 42 1.27 16.15 0.78
CA PRO A 42 2.30 15.26 0.25
C PRO A 42 1.75 14.05 -0.52
N LEU A 43 0.64 13.46 -0.06
CA LEU A 43 0.00 12.34 -0.75
C LEU A 43 -0.57 12.77 -2.12
N TRP A 44 -1.16 13.95 -2.22
CA TRP A 44 -1.67 14.47 -3.48
C TRP A 44 -0.55 14.81 -4.46
N GLU A 45 0.56 15.37 -3.97
CA GLU A 45 1.74 15.62 -4.81
C GLU A 45 2.30 14.33 -5.41
N ARG A 46 2.29 13.24 -4.63
CA ARG A 46 2.81 11.94 -5.06
C ARG A 46 1.83 11.13 -5.91
N PHE A 47 0.55 11.13 -5.57
CA PHE A 47 -0.46 10.21 -6.14
C PHE A 47 -1.60 10.91 -6.90
N GLY A 48 -1.74 12.23 -6.78
CA GLY A 48 -2.85 12.98 -7.36
C GLY A 48 -2.85 12.94 -8.90
N GLY A 49 -1.67 12.98 -9.52
CA GLY A 49 -1.54 12.91 -10.97
C GLY A 49 -1.91 11.55 -11.56
N CYS A 50 -1.59 10.45 -10.87
CA CYS A 50 -1.80 9.09 -11.38
C CYS A 50 -3.15 8.50 -10.96
N TRP A 51 -3.61 8.76 -9.73
CA TRP A 51 -4.80 8.13 -9.15
C TRP A 51 -5.91 9.12 -8.81
N GLY A 52 -5.67 10.43 -8.93
CA GLY A 52 -6.63 11.44 -8.50
C GLY A 52 -6.93 11.36 -7.00
N TRP A 53 -5.99 10.86 -6.20
CA TRP A 53 -6.16 10.58 -4.77
C TRP A 53 -5.00 11.18 -3.94
N PRO A 54 -5.24 11.63 -2.69
CA PRO A 54 -6.53 11.82 -2.04
C PRO A 54 -7.16 13.16 -2.43
N ARG A 55 -8.41 13.13 -2.89
CA ARG A 55 -9.14 14.34 -3.28
C ARG A 55 -9.33 15.31 -2.11
N PRO A 56 -9.41 16.63 -2.36
CA PRO A 56 -9.64 17.62 -1.30
C PRO A 56 -11.01 17.45 -0.60
N ASP A 57 -11.98 16.87 -1.30
CA ASP A 57 -13.35 16.62 -0.83
C ASP A 57 -13.57 15.16 -0.40
N LEU A 58 -12.51 14.40 -0.10
CA LEU A 58 -12.63 13.02 0.40
C LEU A 58 -13.39 13.00 1.73
N SER A 59 -14.62 12.50 1.70
CA SER A 59 -15.44 12.33 2.92
C SER A 59 -15.06 11.06 3.68
N PHE A 60 -15.48 11.00 4.93
CA PHE A 60 -15.30 9.82 5.77
C PHE A 60 -16.02 8.59 5.20
N GLU A 61 -17.24 8.78 4.68
CA GLU A 61 -18.02 7.71 4.03
C GLU A 61 -17.34 7.21 2.75
N GLN A 62 -16.77 8.12 1.96
CA GLN A 62 -16.02 7.71 0.77
C GLN A 62 -14.76 6.93 1.16
N ALA A 63 -14.04 7.36 2.19
CA ALA A 63 -12.90 6.60 2.71
C ALA A 63 -13.32 5.21 3.22
N LEU A 64 -14.48 5.07 3.86
CA LEU A 64 -15.03 3.77 4.25
C LEU A 64 -15.32 2.88 3.04
N VAL A 65 -15.89 3.45 1.98
CA VAL A 65 -16.15 2.74 0.71
C VAL A 65 -14.83 2.28 0.08
N ASP A 66 -13.83 3.16 0.03
CA ASP A 66 -12.49 2.85 -0.48
C ASP A 66 -11.86 1.69 0.31
N LEU A 67 -11.91 1.71 1.64
CA LEU A 67 -11.41 0.61 2.46
C LEU A 67 -12.20 -0.69 2.24
N GLY A 68 -13.51 -0.61 2.06
CA GLY A 68 -14.35 -1.75 1.71
C GLY A 68 -13.92 -2.39 0.39
N TRP A 69 -13.59 -1.57 -0.61
CA TRP A 69 -13.04 -2.03 -1.88
C TRP A 69 -11.68 -2.70 -1.71
N LEU A 70 -10.74 -2.05 -1.01
CA LEU A 70 -9.39 -2.59 -0.76
C LEU A 70 -9.43 -3.93 0.00
N GLN A 71 -10.30 -4.03 1.02
CA GLN A 71 -10.51 -5.29 1.75
C GLN A 71 -11.08 -6.37 0.82
N LYS A 72 -12.03 -6.01 -0.06
CA LYS A 72 -12.63 -6.97 -0.99
C LYS A 72 -11.64 -7.45 -2.04
N GLU A 73 -10.81 -6.57 -2.57
CA GLU A 73 -9.75 -6.90 -3.51
C GLU A 73 -8.75 -7.91 -2.91
N GLY A 74 -8.38 -7.73 -1.63
CA GLY A 74 -7.55 -8.69 -0.90
C GLY A 74 -8.21 -10.06 -0.75
N GLN A 75 -9.51 -10.09 -0.42
CA GLN A 75 -10.29 -11.35 -0.36
C GLN A 75 -10.38 -12.04 -1.73
N LEU A 76 -10.44 -11.26 -2.82
CA LEU A 76 -10.46 -11.76 -4.19
C LEU A 76 -9.07 -12.08 -4.74
N ARG A 77 -8.00 -11.83 -3.95
CA ARG A 77 -6.59 -12.05 -4.32
C ARG A 77 -6.18 -11.29 -5.59
N ARG A 78 -6.73 -10.09 -5.80
CA ARG A 78 -6.49 -9.26 -6.99
C ARG A 78 -5.44 -8.19 -6.75
N SER A 79 -5.49 -7.58 -5.59
CA SER A 79 -4.50 -6.64 -5.07
C SER A 79 -4.55 -6.68 -3.54
N PHE A 80 -3.48 -6.24 -2.88
CA PHE A 80 -3.39 -6.32 -1.43
C PHE A 80 -2.98 -4.99 -0.85
N THR A 81 -3.78 -4.49 0.09
CA THR A 81 -3.42 -3.32 0.89
C THR A 81 -3.24 -3.72 2.34
N PHE A 82 -2.12 -3.30 2.90
CA PHE A 82 -1.76 -3.51 4.29
C PHE A 82 -1.71 -2.18 5.02
N ALA A 83 -2.32 -2.15 6.20
CA ALA A 83 -2.15 -1.06 7.15
C ALA A 83 -0.81 -1.21 7.86
N VAL A 84 -0.03 -0.13 7.90
CA VAL A 84 1.18 -0.02 8.73
C VAL A 84 0.75 0.69 10.00
N LEU A 85 0.85 0.02 11.13
CA LEU A 85 0.34 0.48 12.42
C LEU A 85 1.44 0.55 13.47
N THR A 86 1.23 1.33 14.52
CA THR A 86 2.02 1.23 15.75
C THR A 86 1.92 -0.17 16.36
N SER A 87 2.86 -0.54 17.23
CA SER A 87 2.90 -1.88 17.84
C SER A 87 1.70 -2.21 18.73
N ASP A 88 1.00 -1.20 19.25
CA ASP A 88 -0.27 -1.30 19.98
C ASP A 88 -1.50 -1.21 19.06
N GLU A 89 -1.28 -1.02 17.76
CA GLU A 89 -2.29 -0.77 16.73
C GLU A 89 -3.18 0.46 16.96
N GLU A 90 -2.83 1.36 17.88
CA GLU A 90 -3.64 2.55 18.18
C GLU A 90 -3.61 3.58 17.04
N ARG A 91 -2.52 3.64 16.27
CA ARG A 91 -2.33 4.62 15.19
C ARG A 91 -1.92 3.95 13.88
N LEU A 92 -2.53 4.40 12.79
CA LEU A 92 -2.11 4.04 11.43
C LEU A 92 -1.02 5.02 10.99
N LEU A 93 0.15 4.45 10.68
CA LEU A 93 1.37 5.14 10.29
C LEU A 93 1.52 5.25 8.77
N GLY A 94 0.81 4.44 8.01
CA GLY A 94 0.90 4.43 6.55
C GLY A 94 0.24 3.21 5.93
N ARG A 95 0.48 3.00 4.64
CA ARG A 95 -0.01 1.82 3.90
C ARG A 95 1.05 1.26 2.98
N VAL A 96 0.94 -0.05 2.73
CA VAL A 96 1.67 -0.77 1.67
C VAL A 96 0.65 -1.38 0.74
N HIS A 97 0.80 -1.15 -0.56
CA HIS A 97 -0.04 -1.68 -1.63
C HIS A 97 0.80 -2.61 -2.49
N ILE A 98 0.31 -3.81 -2.73
CA ILE A 98 0.88 -4.79 -3.65
C ILE A 98 -0.11 -4.97 -4.78
N LEU A 99 0.32 -4.57 -5.97
CA LEU A 99 -0.50 -4.44 -7.16
C LEU A 99 -0.05 -5.46 -8.20
N PRO A 100 -0.99 -6.04 -8.97
CA PRO A 100 -0.64 -6.87 -10.12
C PRO A 100 0.11 -6.04 -11.16
N PRO A 101 0.88 -6.70 -12.04
CA PRO A 101 1.57 -5.99 -13.12
C PRO A 101 0.56 -5.32 -14.05
N PRO A 102 0.94 -4.22 -14.72
CA PRO A 102 0.06 -3.56 -15.68
C PRO A 102 -0.27 -4.54 -16.81
N PRO A 103 -1.39 -4.35 -17.51
CA PRO A 103 -1.78 -5.22 -18.63
C PRO A 103 -0.80 -5.22 -19.82
N ALA A 104 0.23 -4.36 -19.80
CA ALA A 104 1.15 -4.17 -20.90
C ALA A 104 2.11 -5.37 -21.06
N PRO A 105 2.27 -5.91 -22.29
CA PRO A 105 2.94 -7.19 -22.54
C PRO A 105 4.47 -7.20 -22.37
N ASP A 106 5.13 -6.04 -22.30
CA ASP A 106 6.60 -5.95 -22.32
C ASP A 106 7.26 -5.82 -20.94
N ALA A 107 6.46 -5.76 -19.87
CA ALA A 107 6.99 -5.73 -18.51
C ALA A 107 7.02 -7.15 -17.94
N ASP A 108 8.15 -7.84 -18.12
CA ASP A 108 8.56 -8.95 -17.25
C ASP A 108 8.63 -8.41 -15.82
N VAL A 109 7.50 -8.35 -15.11
CA VAL A 109 7.30 -7.83 -13.75
C VAL A 109 6.18 -8.65 -13.13
N ASP A 110 6.38 -9.15 -11.91
CA ASP A 110 5.38 -9.95 -11.22
C ASP A 110 4.45 -9.10 -10.35
N ALA A 111 4.92 -7.95 -9.84
CA ALA A 111 4.12 -7.04 -9.02
C ALA A 111 4.72 -5.62 -8.99
N ALA A 112 3.87 -4.61 -8.70
CA ALA A 112 4.35 -3.35 -8.15
C ALA A 112 3.98 -3.20 -6.69
N VAL A 113 4.84 -2.47 -5.98
CA VAL A 113 4.64 -2.16 -4.58
C VAL A 113 4.74 -0.67 -4.38
N VAL A 114 3.72 -0.10 -3.75
CA VAL A 114 3.62 1.32 -3.44
C VAL A 114 3.38 1.44 -1.95
N PHE A 115 4.17 2.27 -1.27
CA PHE A 115 3.99 2.53 0.14
C PHE A 115 4.15 4.02 0.45
N TRP A 116 3.59 4.43 1.56
CA TRP A 116 3.72 5.78 2.10
C TRP A 116 3.62 5.74 3.62
N VAL A 117 4.20 6.75 4.27
CA VAL A 117 4.01 7.03 5.69
C VAL A 117 3.35 8.38 5.89
N ARG A 118 2.64 8.53 7.00
CA ARG A 118 1.97 9.78 7.36
C ARG A 118 2.98 10.93 7.53
N ALA A 119 2.54 12.15 7.21
CA ALA A 119 3.40 13.31 7.04
C ALA A 119 4.12 13.75 8.33
N ASP A 120 3.51 13.55 9.48
CA ASP A 120 4.09 13.82 10.81
C ASP A 120 5.13 12.79 11.26
N GLU A 121 5.35 11.71 10.49
CA GLU A 121 6.47 10.77 10.67
C GLU A 121 7.65 11.07 9.71
N GLN A 122 7.55 12.13 8.89
CA GLN A 122 8.66 12.58 8.05
C GLN A 122 9.86 12.98 8.90
N GLY A 123 11.06 12.57 8.48
CA GLY A 123 12.31 12.85 9.21
C GLY A 123 12.60 11.92 10.40
N THR A 124 11.67 11.05 10.80
CA THR A 124 11.87 10.07 11.89
C THR A 124 12.65 8.82 11.47
N GLY A 125 12.98 8.71 10.18
CA GLY A 125 13.54 7.50 9.55
C GLY A 125 12.51 6.40 9.27
N LEU A 126 11.23 6.57 9.65
CA LEU A 126 10.22 5.52 9.50
C LEU A 126 9.98 5.11 8.04
N GLU A 127 9.94 6.06 7.10
CA GLU A 127 9.74 5.75 5.67
C GLU A 127 10.88 4.90 5.11
N ARG A 128 12.13 5.21 5.48
CA ARG A 128 13.30 4.41 5.10
C ARG A 128 13.21 3.00 5.68
N ASP A 129 12.95 2.89 6.99
CA ASP A 129 12.86 1.60 7.67
C ASP A 129 11.72 0.74 7.09
N LEU A 130 10.58 1.36 6.74
CA LEU A 130 9.48 0.70 6.05
C LEU A 130 9.89 0.26 4.64
N GLY A 131 10.56 1.13 3.87
CA GLY A 131 11.00 0.83 2.51
C GLY A 131 11.98 -0.35 2.45
N GLU A 132 12.97 -0.38 3.34
CA GLU A 132 13.92 -1.50 3.47
C GLU A 132 13.18 -2.80 3.81
N PHE A 133 12.31 -2.76 4.81
CA PHE A 133 11.50 -3.91 5.21
C PHE A 133 10.61 -4.42 4.07
N VAL A 134 9.89 -3.54 3.37
CA VAL A 134 8.95 -3.93 2.31
C VAL A 134 9.69 -4.58 1.14
N ARG A 135 10.88 -4.07 0.77
CA ARG A 135 11.72 -4.68 -0.28
C ARG A 135 12.16 -6.09 0.09
N GLU A 136 12.61 -6.30 1.32
CA GLU A 136 12.98 -7.64 1.79
C GLU A 136 11.76 -8.55 1.88
N TRP A 137 10.67 -8.08 2.50
CA TRP A 137 9.44 -8.84 2.70
C TRP A 137 8.84 -9.35 1.39
N THR A 138 8.78 -8.48 0.37
CA THR A 138 8.26 -8.81 -0.96
C THR A 138 9.16 -9.77 -1.74
N THR A 139 10.44 -9.85 -1.40
CA THR A 139 11.39 -10.78 -2.02
C THR A 139 11.40 -12.15 -1.32
N VAL A 140 11.28 -12.16 0.00
CA VAL A 140 11.44 -13.37 0.82
C VAL A 140 10.13 -14.12 1.02
N THR A 141 9.01 -13.38 1.17
CA THR A 141 7.73 -13.98 1.58
C THR A 141 6.77 -14.19 0.41
N TRP A 142 6.85 -13.35 -0.62
CA TRP A 142 5.95 -13.40 -1.76
C TRP A 142 6.55 -14.21 -2.91
N PRO A 143 5.74 -14.83 -3.79
CA PRO A 143 6.24 -15.70 -4.85
C PRO A 143 6.78 -14.91 -6.05
N PHE A 144 7.12 -13.63 -5.87
CA PHE A 144 7.55 -12.73 -6.93
C PHE A 144 9.04 -12.91 -7.20
N LYS A 145 9.42 -12.93 -8.47
CA LYS A 145 10.81 -12.87 -8.93
C LYS A 145 11.23 -11.44 -9.21
N LYS A 146 10.30 -10.60 -9.68
CA LYS A 146 10.60 -9.22 -10.03
C LYS A 146 9.51 -8.26 -9.56
N VAL A 147 9.90 -7.40 -8.63
CA VAL A 147 9.02 -6.38 -8.03
C VAL A 147 9.48 -4.99 -8.48
N ARG A 148 8.54 -4.10 -8.77
CA ARG A 148 8.79 -2.69 -9.05
C ARG A 148 8.26 -1.80 -7.94
N PHE A 149 8.90 -0.64 -7.75
CA PHE A 149 8.51 0.35 -6.76
C PHE A 149 8.23 1.70 -7.46
N PRO A 150 7.03 1.90 -8.02
CA PRO A 150 6.65 3.16 -8.65
C PRO A 150 6.70 4.33 -7.67
N GLY A 151 7.23 5.46 -8.13
CA GLY A 151 7.45 6.64 -7.29
C GLY A 151 8.72 6.58 -6.43
N GLU A 152 9.41 5.44 -6.40
CA GLU A 152 10.72 5.26 -5.75
C GLU A 152 11.82 5.05 -6.79
N ASP A 153 11.79 3.90 -7.48
CA ASP A 153 12.84 3.47 -8.41
C ASP A 153 12.52 3.83 -9.87
N ILE A 154 11.23 4.03 -10.17
CA ILE A 154 10.71 4.35 -11.50
C ILE A 154 9.67 5.46 -11.41
N ALA A 155 9.64 6.34 -12.41
CA ALA A 155 8.60 7.34 -12.55
C ALA A 155 7.23 6.69 -12.77
N TRP A 156 6.17 7.35 -12.30
CA TRP A 156 4.77 6.90 -12.46
C TRP A 156 4.36 6.72 -13.92
N ASP A 157 4.94 7.48 -14.84
CA ASP A 157 4.66 7.39 -16.28
C ASP A 157 5.02 6.02 -16.89
N GLY A 158 5.85 5.22 -16.19
CA GLY A 158 6.15 3.84 -16.54
C GLY A 158 5.19 2.79 -15.97
N TRP A 159 4.18 3.20 -15.19
CA TRP A 159 3.23 2.31 -14.50
C TRP A 159 1.78 2.82 -14.62
N SER A 160 1.15 2.60 -15.78
CA SER A 160 -0.29 2.81 -15.94
C SER A 160 -1.07 1.59 -15.48
N ILE A 161 -1.77 1.74 -14.35
CA ILE A 161 -2.81 0.80 -13.91
C ILE A 161 -4.11 1.28 -14.56
N THR A 162 -4.34 0.86 -15.80
CA THR A 162 -5.64 1.06 -16.46
C THR A 162 -6.58 -0.09 -16.10
#